data_AF-A0A2H1IGV4-F1
#
_entry.id   AF-A0A2H1IGV4-F1
#
_cell.length_a   1.000
_cell.length_b   1.000
_cell.length_c   1.000
_cell.angle_alpha   90.00
_cell.angle_beta   90.00
_cell.angle_gamma   90.00
#
_symmetry.space_group_name_H-M   'P 1'
#
loop_
_entity.id
_entity.type
_entity.pdbx_description
1 polymer ?
#
loop_
_entity_poly.entity_id
_entity_poly.type
_entity_poly.pdbx_seq_one_letter_code
_entity_poly.pdbx_strand_id
1 'polypeptide(L)'
;MTDTAREEILGRINQALGRRGGGEYVSSASGTVPTGSPPSATGSEQSHGTSGEAEAAGADIPAAGGGMVNQSADYLRTGTHEGEDLIELLIDRLVDYKANVHRVSGDPAATIAGLLDSGSKVVVPRGLDDSWMNSFSGEVSVDAPGQELSIPELDAQAAVVTASAVAIAQTGTIVLDGSPECGRRAITLVPDHHVCVVRVADIVDIVPEGIARLTPTAALTFISGPSATSDIELKRVEGVHGPRTLDVVIVDT
;
A
#
# COMPACT_ATOMS: atom_id res chain seq x y z
N MET A 1 20.24 37.73 -22.10
CA MET A 1 20.03 37.30 -20.70
C MET A 1 20.55 35.88 -20.63
N THR A 2 21.61 35.72 -19.88
CA THR A 2 22.65 34.70 -20.01
C THR A 2 22.18 33.30 -19.64
N ASP A 3 22.71 32.32 -20.38
CA ASP A 3 22.52 30.85 -20.30
C ASP A 3 23.05 30.24 -18.98
N THR A 4 23.22 31.06 -17.93
CA THR A 4 23.93 30.73 -16.69
C THR A 4 23.20 29.71 -15.84
N ALA A 5 21.87 29.75 -15.81
CA ALA A 5 21.06 28.79 -15.04
C ALA A 5 21.13 27.37 -15.63
N ARG A 6 21.17 27.27 -16.96
CA ARG A 6 21.31 26.00 -17.67
C ARG A 6 22.69 25.40 -17.44
N GLU A 7 23.74 26.22 -17.54
CA GLU A 7 25.11 25.78 -17.27
C GLU A 7 25.32 25.36 -15.81
N GLU A 8 24.68 26.03 -14.85
CA GLU A 8 24.76 25.65 -13.43
C GLU A 8 24.09 24.29 -13.18
N ILE A 9 22.93 24.04 -13.78
CA ILE A 9 22.22 22.76 -13.65
C ILE A 9 23.02 21.63 -14.31
N LEU A 10 23.55 21.86 -15.51
CA LEU A 10 24.40 20.87 -16.21
C LEU A 10 25.71 20.61 -15.45
N GLY A 11 26.27 21.62 -14.79
CA GLY A 11 27.42 21.48 -13.91
C GLY A 11 27.14 20.57 -12.72
N ARG A 12 26.00 20.76 -12.04
CA ARG A 12 25.58 19.91 -10.91
C ARG A 12 25.28 18.47 -11.33
N ILE A 13 24.65 18.29 -12.49
CA ILE A 13 24.37 16.97 -13.06
C ILE A 13 25.68 16.24 -13.38
N ASN A 14 26.62 16.89 -14.06
CA ASN A 14 27.91 16.29 -14.40
C ASN A 14 28.78 16.02 -13.16
N GLN A 15 28.66 16.84 -12.12
CA GLN A 15 29.33 16.61 -10.84
C GLN A 15 28.73 15.40 -10.10
N ALA A 16 27.40 15.24 -10.14
CA ALA A 16 26.71 14.07 -9.60
C ALA A 16 27.01 12.79 -10.40
N LEU A 17 27.26 12.91 -11.70
CA LEU A 17 27.61 11.81 -12.60
C LEU A 17 29.13 11.53 -12.65
N GLY A 18 29.93 12.32 -11.95
CA GLY A 18 31.39 12.33 -12.02
C GLY A 18 32.12 11.22 -11.26
N ARG A 19 31.78 9.95 -11.47
CA ARG A 19 32.72 8.80 -11.49
C ARG A 19 32.02 7.50 -11.95
N ARG A 20 31.58 7.45 -13.19
CA ARG A 20 31.69 6.25 -14.06
C ARG A 20 31.42 6.68 -15.51
N GLY A 21 32.30 6.20 -16.40
CA GLY A 21 32.42 6.64 -17.79
C GLY A 21 31.14 6.53 -18.61
N GLY A 22 31.10 7.34 -19.67
CA GLY A 22 29.94 7.57 -20.51
C GLY A 22 29.37 6.33 -21.20
N GLY A 23 28.04 6.38 -21.36
CA GLY A 23 27.27 5.56 -22.28
C GLY A 23 26.16 6.43 -22.87
N GLU A 24 26.01 6.41 -24.19
CA GLU A 24 24.94 7.09 -24.91
C GLU A 24 23.57 6.57 -24.46
N TYR A 25 22.62 7.48 -24.26
CA TYR A 25 21.23 7.14 -24.00
C TYR A 25 20.53 6.86 -25.34
N VAL A 26 20.32 5.59 -25.69
CA VAL A 26 19.52 5.20 -26.85
C VAL A 26 18.05 5.14 -26.43
N SER A 27 17.26 6.10 -26.91
CA SER A 27 15.80 6.14 -26.73
C SER A 27 15.14 5.05 -27.58
N SER A 28 14.61 4.00 -26.95
CA SER A 28 13.76 3.02 -27.63
C SER A 28 12.32 3.53 -27.68
N ALA A 29 11.95 4.13 -28.81
CA ALA A 29 10.55 4.30 -29.19
C ALA A 29 10.27 3.53 -30.50
N SER A 30 9.12 2.86 -30.49
CA SER A 30 8.39 2.20 -31.58
C SER A 30 8.54 0.67 -31.66
N GLY A 31 7.61 -0.02 -30.99
CA GLY A 31 7.33 -1.43 -31.17
C GLY A 31 5.81 -1.67 -31.05
N THR A 32 5.16 -2.00 -32.15
CA THR A 32 3.73 -2.26 -32.27
C THR A 32 3.34 -3.57 -31.56
N VAL A 33 2.29 -3.54 -30.73
CA VAL A 33 1.77 -4.74 -30.02
C VAL A 33 0.83 -5.52 -30.94
N PRO A 34 1.06 -6.82 -31.22
CA PRO A 34 0.08 -7.65 -31.92
C PRO A 34 -0.98 -8.18 -30.94
N THR A 35 -2.25 -8.03 -31.32
CA THR A 35 -3.41 -8.61 -30.64
C THR A 35 -3.62 -10.07 -31.04
N GLY A 36 -3.68 -10.99 -30.07
CA GLY A 36 -4.10 -12.37 -30.29
C GLY A 36 -4.56 -13.02 -28.99
N SER A 37 -5.85 -13.37 -28.90
CA SER A 37 -6.46 -14.07 -27.76
C SER A 37 -6.06 -15.55 -27.71
N PRO A 38 -6.05 -16.20 -26.52
CA PRO A 38 -5.62 -17.58 -26.38
C PRO A 38 -6.80 -18.57 -26.50
N PRO A 39 -6.56 -19.82 -26.96
CA PRO A 39 -7.43 -20.93 -26.61
C PRO A 39 -6.73 -21.97 -25.69
N SER A 40 -7.41 -22.19 -24.56
CA SER A 40 -7.71 -23.45 -23.86
C SER A 40 -6.82 -24.69 -23.99
N ALA A 41 -6.45 -25.20 -22.81
CA ALA A 41 -5.80 -26.48 -22.52
C ALA A 41 -6.73 -27.70 -22.71
N THR A 42 -6.16 -28.88 -23.04
CA THR A 42 -6.47 -30.22 -22.46
C THR A 42 -5.63 -31.35 -23.07
N GLY A 43 -5.20 -32.31 -22.24
CA GLY A 43 -4.90 -33.73 -22.57
C GLY A 43 -3.47 -34.02 -23.10
N SER A 44 -2.59 -34.71 -22.38
CA SER A 44 -2.54 -36.16 -22.01
C SER A 44 -1.76 -37.04 -23.01
N GLU A 45 -0.69 -37.64 -22.46
CA GLU A 45 -0.11 -38.97 -22.74
C GLU A 45 0.59 -39.31 -24.08
N GLN A 46 1.89 -39.63 -23.92
CA GLN A 46 2.66 -40.75 -24.46
C GLN A 46 2.49 -41.19 -25.93
N SER A 47 3.58 -41.18 -26.69
CA SER A 47 4.40 -42.39 -26.95
C SER A 47 5.42 -42.17 -28.07
N HIS A 48 6.53 -42.89 -27.94
CA HIS A 48 7.67 -43.01 -28.86
C HIS A 48 7.30 -43.41 -30.29
N GLY A 49 7.99 -42.83 -31.27
CA GLY A 49 8.03 -43.31 -32.64
C GLY A 49 9.09 -42.57 -33.45
N THR A 50 10.15 -43.28 -33.81
CA THR A 50 11.33 -42.86 -34.56
C THR A 50 11.05 -42.48 -36.01
N SER A 51 11.73 -41.43 -36.51
CA SER A 51 12.17 -41.32 -37.92
C SER A 51 13.20 -40.21 -38.06
N GLY A 52 14.25 -40.47 -38.85
CA GLY A 52 15.43 -39.62 -38.96
C GLY A 52 15.36 -38.50 -40.02
N GLU A 53 16.51 -37.81 -40.03
CA GLU A 53 17.11 -36.96 -41.08
C GLU A 53 16.46 -35.63 -41.44
N ALA A 54 17.11 -34.53 -41.02
CA ALA A 54 17.66 -33.49 -41.90
C ALA A 54 18.43 -32.44 -41.08
N GLU A 55 19.66 -32.12 -41.50
CA GLU A 55 20.47 -31.03 -40.94
C GLU A 55 19.78 -29.68 -41.05
N ALA A 56 19.76 -28.94 -39.94
CA ALA A 56 19.67 -27.48 -39.93
C ALA A 56 20.61 -26.96 -38.84
N ALA A 57 21.55 -26.10 -39.23
CA ALA A 57 22.52 -25.47 -38.37
C ALA A 57 21.83 -24.69 -37.23
N GLY A 58 21.90 -25.23 -36.02
CA GLY A 58 21.50 -24.53 -34.80
C GLY A 58 22.53 -23.45 -34.47
N ALA A 59 22.18 -22.19 -34.75
CA ALA A 59 22.85 -21.08 -34.10
C ALA A 59 22.41 -21.09 -32.63
N ASP A 60 23.35 -21.42 -31.74
CA ASP A 60 23.22 -21.30 -30.29
C ASP A 60 22.67 -19.91 -29.93
N ILE A 61 21.43 -19.85 -29.44
CA ILE A 61 20.98 -18.71 -28.66
C ILE A 61 21.68 -18.86 -27.31
N PRO A 62 22.62 -17.96 -26.93
CA PRO A 62 23.24 -18.06 -25.63
C PRO A 62 22.13 -17.92 -24.58
N ALA A 63 22.01 -18.93 -23.72
CA ALA A 63 21.21 -18.83 -22.52
C ALA A 63 21.61 -17.53 -21.83
N ALA A 64 20.66 -16.62 -21.62
CA ALA A 64 20.87 -15.44 -20.82
C ALA A 64 21.25 -15.93 -19.42
N GLY A 65 22.56 -15.99 -19.17
CA GLY A 65 23.17 -16.27 -17.89
C GLY A 65 22.88 -15.08 -16.98
N GLY A 66 21.62 -14.96 -16.56
CA GLY A 66 21.22 -14.17 -15.42
C GLY A 66 21.76 -14.88 -14.19
N GLY A 67 23.05 -14.70 -13.92
CA GLY A 67 23.64 -15.07 -12.65
C GLY A 67 22.76 -14.46 -11.57
N MET A 68 22.13 -15.33 -10.78
CA MET A 68 21.35 -14.94 -9.63
C MET A 68 22.33 -14.21 -8.71
N VAL A 69 22.28 -12.87 -8.74
CA VAL A 69 23.06 -12.04 -7.84
C VAL A 69 22.68 -12.49 -6.43
N ASN A 70 23.60 -13.17 -5.76
CA ASN A 70 23.50 -13.46 -4.35
C ASN A 70 23.62 -12.11 -3.64
N GLN A 71 22.49 -11.40 -3.53
CA GLN A 71 22.39 -10.16 -2.80
C GLN A 71 22.71 -10.51 -1.35
N SER A 72 23.83 -9.96 -0.88
CA SER A 72 24.44 -10.17 0.42
C SER A 72 23.43 -10.24 1.56
N ALA A 73 23.66 -11.17 2.49
CA ALA A 73 22.84 -11.49 3.65
C ALA A 73 22.85 -10.43 4.78
N ASP A 74 22.87 -9.14 4.42
CA ASP A 74 22.99 -8.01 5.35
C ASP A 74 21.74 -7.10 5.35
N TYR A 75 20.57 -7.64 4.99
CA TYR A 75 19.33 -6.88 5.09
C TYR A 75 18.80 -6.89 6.53
N LEU A 76 18.51 -5.70 7.08
CA LEU A 76 17.94 -5.56 8.41
C LEU A 76 16.58 -6.29 8.47
N ARG A 77 16.48 -7.27 9.37
CA ARG A 77 15.26 -8.06 9.61
C ARG A 77 14.55 -7.68 10.89
N THR A 78 15.23 -6.93 11.75
CA THR A 78 14.73 -6.50 13.04
C THR A 78 15.09 -5.04 13.22
N GLY A 79 14.14 -4.28 13.73
CA GLY A 79 14.32 -2.90 14.13
C GLY A 79 15.11 -2.76 15.43
N THR A 80 15.25 -1.52 15.88
CA THR A 80 15.93 -1.17 17.13
C THR A 80 15.04 -0.39 18.09
N HIS A 81 13.90 0.14 17.62
CA HIS A 81 12.94 0.85 18.46
C HIS A 81 11.98 -0.13 19.12
N GLU A 82 11.71 0.07 20.40
CA GLU A 82 10.78 -0.73 21.19
C GLU A 82 9.95 0.17 22.11
N GLY A 83 8.83 -0.35 22.61
CA GLY A 83 8.01 0.35 23.60
C GLY A 83 7.57 1.73 23.14
N GLU A 84 7.79 2.74 23.99
CA GLU A 84 7.34 4.11 23.73
C GLU A 84 8.08 4.76 22.54
N ASP A 85 9.38 4.53 22.39
CA ASP A 85 10.18 5.08 21.27
C ASP A 85 9.61 4.63 19.91
N LEU A 86 9.13 3.38 19.84
CA LEU A 86 8.50 2.83 18.65
C LEU A 86 7.17 3.53 18.32
N ILE A 87 6.36 3.80 19.34
CA ILE A 87 5.08 4.49 19.22
C ILE A 87 5.31 5.95 18.81
N GLU A 88 6.26 6.63 19.43
CA GLU A 88 6.63 8.01 19.08
C GLU A 88 7.11 8.11 17.63
N LEU A 89 7.93 7.16 17.16
CA LEU A 89 8.37 7.11 15.77
C LEU A 89 7.19 6.95 14.80
N LEU A 90 6.24 6.05 15.10
CA LEU A 90 5.04 5.88 14.28
C LEU A 90 4.22 7.18 14.22
N ILE A 91 4.01 7.83 15.37
CA ILE A 91 3.25 9.08 15.47
C ILE A 91 3.92 10.19 14.66
N ASP A 92 5.23 10.37 14.82
CA ASP A 92 6.02 11.36 14.06
C ASP A 92 5.78 11.19 12.55
N ARG A 93 5.91 9.95 12.05
CA ARG A 93 5.74 9.66 10.62
C ARG A 93 4.30 9.83 10.14
N LEU A 94 3.30 9.43 10.92
CA LEU A 94 1.89 9.61 10.56
C LEU A 94 1.51 11.10 10.49
N VAL A 95 1.97 11.90 11.45
CA VAL A 95 1.74 13.35 11.49
C VAL A 95 2.49 14.07 10.36
N ASP A 96 3.72 13.65 10.05
CA ASP A 96 4.46 14.14 8.88
C ASP A 96 3.65 13.99 7.59
N TYR A 97 2.95 12.86 7.47
CA TYR A 97 2.05 12.59 6.36
C TYR A 97 0.67 13.26 6.46
N LYS A 98 0.38 14.04 7.51
CA LYS A 98 -0.90 14.74 7.74
C LYS A 98 -2.06 13.85 8.20
N ALA A 99 -1.77 12.66 8.71
CA ALA A 99 -2.77 11.94 9.50
C ALA A 99 -2.95 12.66 10.86
N ASN A 100 -4.18 12.64 11.37
CA ASN A 100 -4.47 12.98 12.75
C ASN A 100 -4.20 11.75 13.60
N VAL A 101 -3.58 11.89 14.77
CA VAL A 101 -3.25 10.75 15.64
C VAL A 101 -3.78 10.98 17.04
N HIS A 102 -4.49 10.00 17.57
CA HIS A 102 -5.15 10.03 18.87
C HIS A 102 -4.68 8.81 19.67
N ARG A 103 -4.07 9.04 20.85
CA ARG A 103 -3.72 7.95 21.76
C ARG A 103 -4.83 7.75 22.78
N VAL A 104 -5.21 6.49 22.98
CA VAL A 104 -6.22 6.10 23.95
C VAL A 104 -5.70 4.96 24.80
N SER A 105 -5.93 5.07 26.11
CA SER A 105 -5.75 3.95 27.05
C SER A 105 -7.12 3.32 27.30
N GLY A 106 -7.26 2.03 27.01
CA GLY A 106 -8.52 1.31 27.13
C GLY A 106 -9.48 1.54 25.97
N ASP A 107 -10.77 1.74 26.28
CA ASP A 107 -11.87 1.76 25.30
C ASP A 107 -11.81 2.99 24.36
N PRO A 108 -11.69 2.80 23.03
CA PRO A 108 -11.62 3.89 22.06
C PRO A 108 -12.98 4.48 21.68
N ALA A 109 -14.11 3.95 22.17
CA ALA A 109 -15.43 4.30 21.67
C ALA A 109 -15.74 5.81 21.73
N ALA A 110 -15.39 6.48 22.83
CA ALA A 110 -15.61 7.91 23.00
C ALA A 110 -14.76 8.75 22.02
N THR A 111 -13.51 8.34 21.78
CA THR A 111 -12.61 9.00 20.82
C THR A 111 -13.15 8.82 19.41
N ILE A 112 -13.48 7.59 19.00
CA ILE A 112 -14.04 7.30 17.67
C ILE A 112 -15.31 8.12 17.44
N ALA A 113 -16.23 8.14 18.41
CA ALA A 113 -17.47 8.92 18.31
C ALA A 113 -17.21 10.43 18.16
N GLY A 114 -16.17 10.97 18.82
CA GLY A 114 -15.79 12.39 18.71
C GLY A 114 -15.16 12.78 17.38
N LEU A 115 -14.69 11.80 16.60
CA LEU A 115 -14.13 12.01 15.26
C LEU A 115 -15.19 11.95 14.16
N LEU A 116 -16.36 11.40 14.47
CA LEU A 116 -17.44 11.19 13.51
C LEU A 116 -18.53 12.25 13.69
N ASP A 117 -19.11 12.71 12.58
CA ASP A 117 -20.23 13.64 12.63
C ASP A 117 -21.47 12.97 13.25
N SER A 118 -22.04 13.61 14.28
CA SER A 118 -23.27 13.12 14.92
C SER A 118 -24.42 13.01 13.91
N GLY A 119 -25.12 11.88 13.93
CA GLY A 119 -26.24 11.60 13.02
C GLY A 119 -25.82 11.21 11.60
N SER A 120 -24.52 11.10 11.31
CA SER A 120 -24.03 10.62 10.02
C SER A 120 -24.19 9.11 9.86
N LYS A 121 -24.01 8.64 8.61
CA LYS A 121 -23.90 7.22 8.28
C LYS A 121 -22.42 6.87 8.17
N VAL A 122 -22.01 5.78 8.82
CA VAL A 122 -20.65 5.27 8.72
C VAL A 122 -20.67 3.80 8.36
N VAL A 123 -19.66 3.35 7.63
CA VAL A 123 -19.47 1.94 7.30
C VAL A 123 -18.40 1.32 8.18
N VAL A 124 -18.65 0.09 8.62
CA VAL A 124 -17.70 -0.74 9.37
C VAL A 124 -17.60 -2.12 8.71
N PRO A 125 -16.45 -2.79 8.78
CA PRO A 125 -16.34 -4.16 8.34
C PRO A 125 -16.99 -5.10 9.36
N ARG A 126 -17.49 -6.25 8.90
CA ARG A 126 -18.22 -7.23 9.71
C ARG A 126 -17.55 -7.76 10.99
N GLY A 127 -16.24 -7.58 11.13
CA GLY A 127 -15.46 -8.06 12.26
C GLY A 127 -14.96 -6.96 13.18
N LEU A 128 -15.36 -5.70 12.96
CA LEU A 128 -15.04 -4.63 13.90
C LEU A 128 -15.65 -4.95 15.27
N ASP A 129 -14.95 -4.60 16.35
CA ASP A 129 -15.49 -4.71 17.70
C ASP A 129 -16.68 -3.73 17.85
N ASP A 130 -17.89 -4.26 17.98
CA ASP A 130 -19.12 -3.48 18.12
C ASP A 130 -19.04 -2.48 19.29
N SER A 131 -18.25 -2.79 20.34
CA SER A 131 -18.12 -1.92 21.49
C SER A 131 -17.51 -0.57 21.16
N TRP A 132 -16.67 -0.50 20.11
CA TRP A 132 -16.05 0.75 19.65
C TRP A 132 -17.06 1.74 19.06
N MET A 133 -18.24 1.27 18.69
CA MET A 133 -19.31 2.12 18.15
C MET A 133 -20.37 2.49 19.20
N ASN A 134 -20.27 1.99 20.44
CA ASN A 134 -21.28 2.21 21.49
C ASN A 134 -21.54 3.69 21.85
N SER A 135 -20.53 4.54 21.66
CA SER A 135 -20.64 5.98 21.94
C SER A 135 -21.06 6.79 20.70
N PHE A 136 -21.08 6.19 19.51
CA PHE A 136 -21.43 6.87 18.27
C PHE A 136 -22.95 7.00 18.13
N SER A 137 -23.42 8.22 17.90
CA SER A 137 -24.84 8.55 17.76
C SER A 137 -25.20 8.78 16.29
N GLY A 138 -25.17 7.71 15.49
CA GLY A 138 -25.50 7.73 14.06
C GLY A 138 -25.93 6.37 13.53
N GLU A 139 -25.92 6.19 12.21
CA GLU A 139 -26.26 4.93 11.56
C GLU A 139 -24.98 4.17 11.20
N VAL A 140 -24.90 2.91 11.63
CA VAL A 140 -23.77 2.03 11.33
C VAL A 140 -24.21 1.02 10.27
N SER A 141 -23.57 1.09 9.11
CA SER A 141 -23.73 0.11 8.02
C SER A 141 -22.61 -0.92 8.11
N VAL A 142 -22.94 -2.20 8.10
CA VAL A 142 -21.93 -3.27 8.13
C VAL A 142 -21.69 -3.79 6.71
N ASP A 143 -20.47 -3.66 6.18
CA ASP A 143 -20.07 -4.27 4.91
C ASP A 143 -19.54 -5.70 5.15
N ALA A 144 -20.21 -6.68 4.53
CA ALA A 144 -19.92 -8.09 4.71
C ALA A 144 -20.07 -8.87 3.40
N PRO A 145 -19.40 -10.03 3.25
CA PRO A 145 -19.60 -10.90 2.09
C PRO A 145 -21.07 -11.28 1.89
N GLY A 146 -21.62 -11.00 0.70
CA GLY A 146 -23.03 -11.22 0.35
C GLY A 146 -23.99 -10.12 0.81
N GLN A 147 -23.48 -9.09 1.49
CA GLN A 147 -24.21 -7.89 1.92
C GLN A 147 -23.34 -6.64 1.67
N GLU A 148 -22.55 -6.66 0.61
CA GLU A 148 -21.64 -5.56 0.29
C GLU A 148 -22.42 -4.31 -0.11
N LEU A 149 -22.02 -3.15 0.41
CA LEU A 149 -22.52 -1.87 -0.04
C LEU A 149 -22.03 -1.59 -1.47
N SER A 150 -22.93 -1.11 -2.32
CA SER A 150 -22.59 -0.60 -3.65
C SER A 150 -21.74 0.67 -3.56
N ILE A 151 -21.07 1.03 -4.65
CA ILE A 151 -20.24 2.26 -4.67
C ILE A 151 -21.05 3.52 -4.32
N PRO A 152 -22.28 3.74 -4.83
CA PRO A 152 -23.09 4.88 -4.41
C PRO A 152 -23.48 4.84 -2.92
N GLU A 153 -23.71 3.66 -2.35
CA GLU A 153 -24.00 3.53 -0.91
C GLU A 153 -22.77 3.82 -0.05
N LEU A 154 -21.57 3.47 -0.53
CA LEU A 154 -20.30 3.81 0.12
C LEU A 154 -19.98 5.30 0.01
N ASP A 155 -20.22 5.92 -1.14
CA ASP A 155 -20.02 7.36 -1.38
C ASP A 155 -20.93 8.22 -0.48
N ALA A 156 -22.07 7.67 -0.07
CA ALA A 156 -22.98 8.29 0.88
C ALA A 156 -22.58 8.12 2.36
N GLN A 157 -21.54 7.33 2.67
CA GLN A 157 -21.02 7.20 4.03
C GLN A 157 -20.11 8.37 4.35
N ALA A 158 -20.31 9.00 5.51
CA ALA A 158 -19.46 10.09 5.96
C ALA A 158 -18.04 9.60 6.29
N ALA A 159 -17.92 8.37 6.80
CA ALA A 159 -16.64 7.77 7.14
C ALA A 159 -16.69 6.24 7.09
N VAL A 160 -15.50 5.65 7.14
CA VAL A 160 -15.28 4.24 7.47
C VAL A 160 -14.50 4.11 8.78
N VAL A 161 -14.86 3.14 9.61
CA VAL A 161 -14.08 2.75 10.79
C VAL A 161 -13.54 1.33 10.60
N THR A 162 -12.22 1.14 10.71
CA THR A 162 -11.59 -0.18 10.62
C THR A 162 -10.56 -0.38 11.72
N ALA A 163 -10.15 -1.64 11.95
CA ALA A 163 -8.85 -1.93 12.54
C ALA A 163 -7.74 -1.94 11.47
N SER A 164 -6.50 -2.14 11.90
CA SER A 164 -5.35 -2.45 11.05
C SER A 164 -4.80 -3.85 11.31
N ALA A 165 -4.18 -4.46 10.30
CA ALA A 165 -3.46 -5.72 10.48
C ALA A 165 -2.06 -5.51 11.10
N VAL A 166 -1.36 -4.45 10.69
CA VAL A 166 -0.06 -4.05 11.25
C VAL A 166 0.20 -2.58 10.94
N ALA A 167 0.94 -1.89 11.81
CA ALA A 167 1.47 -0.55 11.56
C ALA A 167 3.01 -0.57 11.62
N ILE A 168 3.67 0.05 10.65
CA ILE A 168 5.13 0.08 10.50
C ILE A 168 5.62 1.50 10.83
N ALA A 169 6.35 1.64 11.94
CA ALA A 169 6.76 2.92 12.50
C ALA A 169 7.73 3.67 11.57
N GLN A 170 8.79 3.02 11.09
CA GLN A 170 9.84 3.65 10.29
C GLN A 170 9.29 4.40 9.05
N THR A 171 8.22 3.88 8.46
CA THR A 171 7.60 4.43 7.24
C THR A 171 6.24 5.09 7.48
N GLY A 172 5.75 5.16 8.73
CA GLY A 172 4.42 5.69 9.03
C GLY A 172 3.31 4.97 8.28
N THR A 173 3.41 3.65 8.12
CA THR A 173 2.52 2.88 7.24
C THR A 173 1.52 2.05 8.03
N ILE A 174 0.24 2.16 7.71
CA ILE A 174 -0.82 1.28 8.18
C ILE A 174 -1.12 0.26 7.09
N VAL A 175 -1.24 -1.01 7.46
CA VAL A 175 -1.56 -2.09 6.51
C VAL A 175 -2.92 -2.69 6.82
N LEU A 176 -3.75 -2.76 5.79
CA LEU A 176 -5.02 -3.48 5.79
C LEU A 176 -4.88 -4.74 4.93
N ASP A 177 -5.32 -5.88 5.42
CA ASP A 177 -5.09 -7.18 4.77
C ASP A 177 -6.36 -7.83 4.20
N GLY A 178 -7.50 -7.13 4.26
CA GLY A 178 -8.79 -7.69 3.84
C GLY A 178 -9.45 -8.60 4.88
N SER A 179 -8.89 -8.72 6.08
CA SER A 179 -9.47 -9.47 7.20
C SER A 179 -10.84 -8.90 7.63
N PRO A 180 -11.62 -9.65 8.43
CA PRO A 180 -12.91 -9.18 8.91
C PRO A 180 -12.87 -7.85 9.66
N GLU A 181 -11.75 -7.49 10.29
CA GLU A 181 -11.59 -6.22 11.00
C GLU A 181 -11.09 -5.07 10.09
N CYS A 182 -10.47 -5.41 8.95
CA CYS A 182 -9.98 -4.45 7.96
C CYS A 182 -11.01 -4.15 6.85
N GLY A 183 -11.85 -5.14 6.51
CA GLY A 183 -12.81 -5.06 5.40
C GLY A 183 -12.16 -5.12 4.02
N ARG A 184 -12.99 -5.18 2.97
CA ARG A 184 -12.52 -5.15 1.59
C ARG A 184 -12.04 -3.74 1.20
N ARG A 185 -11.10 -3.66 0.26
CA ARG A 185 -10.49 -2.39 -0.19
C ARG A 185 -11.48 -1.28 -0.56
N ALA A 186 -12.69 -1.60 -1.04
CA ALA A 186 -13.66 -0.59 -1.44
C ALA A 186 -14.10 0.32 -0.28
N ILE A 187 -14.31 -0.24 0.92
CA ILE A 187 -14.83 0.54 2.05
C ILE A 187 -13.79 1.50 2.63
N THR A 188 -12.50 1.26 2.37
CA THR A 188 -11.39 2.14 2.79
C THR A 188 -10.86 3.01 1.66
N LEU A 189 -11.55 3.02 0.51
CA LEU A 189 -11.18 3.80 -0.67
C LEU A 189 -12.24 4.83 -1.04
N VAL A 190 -13.53 4.48 -0.88
CA VAL A 190 -14.64 5.31 -1.36
C VAL A 190 -15.05 6.38 -0.34
N PRO A 191 -15.32 6.08 0.95
CA PRO A 191 -15.56 7.12 1.95
C PRO A 191 -14.34 8.03 2.08
N ASP A 192 -14.58 9.33 2.21
CA ASP A 192 -13.53 10.34 2.17
C ASP A 192 -12.84 10.58 3.54
N HIS A 193 -13.33 9.90 4.57
CA HIS A 193 -12.79 9.89 5.91
C HIS A 193 -12.59 8.45 6.39
N HIS A 194 -11.37 8.13 6.84
CA HIS A 194 -11.03 6.85 7.44
C HIS A 194 -10.57 7.04 8.88
N VAL A 195 -11.29 6.44 9.81
CA VAL A 195 -10.87 6.25 11.20
C VAL A 195 -10.27 4.85 11.32
N CYS A 196 -8.96 4.75 11.53
CA CYS A 196 -8.26 3.48 11.64
C CYS A 196 -7.75 3.25 13.07
N VAL A 197 -8.18 2.16 13.69
CA VAL A 197 -7.70 1.74 15.01
C VAL A 197 -6.45 0.88 14.86
N VAL A 198 -5.37 1.30 15.51
CA VAL A 198 -4.08 0.61 15.55
C VAL A 198 -3.82 0.19 16.99
N ARG A 199 -3.70 -1.11 17.26
CA ARG A 199 -3.32 -1.59 18.60
C ARG A 199 -1.82 -1.48 18.76
N VAL A 200 -1.34 -1.09 19.94
CA VAL A 200 0.10 -1.01 20.23
C VAL A 200 0.82 -2.34 19.95
N ALA A 201 0.19 -3.47 20.24
CA ALA A 201 0.72 -4.81 19.95
C ALA A 201 0.95 -5.09 18.44
N ASP A 202 0.23 -4.37 17.58
CA ASP A 202 0.29 -4.50 16.12
C ASP A 202 1.30 -3.52 15.48
N ILE A 203 2.04 -2.75 16.28
CA ILE A 203 3.09 -1.86 15.79
C ILE A 203 4.42 -2.64 15.67
N VAL A 204 5.10 -2.43 14.55
CA VAL A 204 6.46 -2.94 14.26
C VAL A 204 7.36 -1.78 13.84
N ASP A 205 8.67 -1.95 13.96
CA ASP A 205 9.62 -0.89 13.63
C ASP A 205 9.76 -0.77 12.11
N ILE A 206 10.09 -1.89 11.45
CA ILE A 206 10.53 -1.87 10.05
C ILE A 206 9.65 -2.73 9.13
N VAL A 207 9.64 -2.38 7.84
CA VAL A 207 8.83 -3.07 6.81
C VAL A 207 8.99 -4.60 6.81
N PRO A 208 10.20 -5.18 6.96
CA PRO A 208 10.38 -6.63 6.98
C PRO A 208 9.61 -7.35 8.09
N GLU A 209 9.50 -6.71 9.26
CA GLU A 209 8.71 -7.23 10.39
C GLU A 209 7.22 -7.19 10.04
N GLY A 210 6.76 -6.11 9.40
CA GLY A 210 5.38 -5.98 8.94
C GLY A 210 5.02 -7.03 7.90
N ILE A 211 5.87 -7.21 6.88
CA ILE A 211 5.68 -8.26 5.86
C ILE A 211 5.66 -9.65 6.48
N ALA A 212 6.49 -9.91 7.51
CA ALA A 212 6.51 -11.21 8.19
C ALA A 212 5.23 -11.52 8.97
N ARG A 213 4.45 -10.50 9.37
CA ARG A 213 3.14 -10.68 10.03
C ARG A 213 1.98 -10.90 9.06
N LEU A 214 2.17 -10.58 7.77
CA LEU A 214 1.10 -10.59 6.79
C LEU A 214 1.00 -11.93 6.05
N THR A 215 -0.23 -12.40 5.88
CA THR A 215 -0.53 -13.53 4.99
C THR A 215 -1.28 -13.00 3.77
N PRO A 216 -0.73 -13.07 2.55
CA PRO A 216 -1.34 -12.46 1.36
C PRO A 216 -2.48 -13.32 0.79
N THR A 217 -3.48 -13.64 1.61
CA THR A 217 -4.71 -14.36 1.19
C THR A 217 -5.72 -13.44 0.51
N ALA A 218 -5.54 -12.13 0.62
CA ALA A 218 -6.34 -11.10 -0.02
C ALA A 218 -5.47 -9.89 -0.40
N ALA A 219 -6.09 -8.84 -0.95
CA ALA A 219 -5.38 -7.62 -1.31
C ALA A 219 -4.86 -6.92 -0.05
N LEU A 220 -3.54 -6.67 -0.01
CA LEU A 220 -2.92 -5.85 1.01
C LEU A 220 -2.94 -4.39 0.57
N THR A 221 -3.41 -3.50 1.45
CA THR A 221 -3.43 -2.04 1.22
C THR A 221 -2.49 -1.39 2.21
N PHE A 222 -1.43 -0.76 1.71
CA PHE A 222 -0.43 -0.05 2.50
C PHE A 222 -0.73 1.45 2.40
N ILE A 223 -1.01 2.08 3.55
CA ILE A 223 -1.40 3.48 3.68
C ILE A 223 -0.28 4.21 4.42
N SER A 224 0.54 4.99 3.72
CA SER A 224 1.63 5.80 4.30
C SER A 224 1.26 7.29 4.33
N GLY A 225 0.02 7.60 4.74
CA GLY A 225 -0.57 8.94 4.69
C GLY A 225 -1.92 9.00 3.97
N PRO A 226 -2.65 10.14 4.08
CA PRO A 226 -3.86 10.40 3.32
C PRO A 226 -3.55 10.40 1.82
N SER A 227 -4.55 10.05 1.02
CA SER A 227 -4.36 9.88 -0.42
C SER A 227 -4.05 11.22 -1.08
N ALA A 228 -2.90 11.28 -1.77
CA ALA A 228 -2.50 12.45 -2.53
C ALA A 228 -1.78 12.07 -3.81
N THR A 229 -2.17 12.71 -4.90
CA THR A 229 -1.38 12.70 -6.13
C THR A 229 -0.64 14.01 -6.26
N SER A 230 0.67 13.94 -6.49
CA SER A 230 1.36 15.03 -7.17
C SER A 230 1.03 14.88 -8.64
N ASP A 231 0.14 15.73 -9.17
CA ASP A 231 -0.04 15.81 -10.60
C ASP A 231 1.29 16.25 -11.23
N ILE A 232 1.56 15.82 -12.47
CA ILE A 232 2.83 16.03 -13.20
C ILE A 232 3.17 17.54 -13.33
N GLU A 233 2.22 18.40 -12.99
CA GLU A 233 2.26 19.86 -12.97
C GLU A 233 2.68 20.48 -11.61
N LEU A 234 3.25 19.70 -10.67
CA LEU A 234 3.72 20.16 -9.35
C LEU A 234 2.63 20.72 -8.41
N LYS A 235 1.36 20.43 -8.69
CA LYS A 235 0.25 20.68 -7.76
C LYS A 235 -0.21 19.36 -7.15
N ARG A 236 -0.18 19.30 -5.82
CA ARG A 236 -0.75 18.18 -5.06
C ARG A 236 -2.27 18.30 -5.10
N VAL A 237 -2.95 17.32 -5.68
CA VAL A 237 -4.41 17.16 -5.61
C VAL A 237 -4.67 16.05 -4.59
N GLU A 238 -5.41 16.37 -3.54
CA GLU A 238 -5.74 15.45 -2.46
C GLU A 238 -7.11 14.81 -2.74
N GLY A 239 -7.24 13.49 -2.54
CA GLY A 239 -8.53 12.79 -2.57
C GLY A 239 -8.99 12.12 -3.87
N VAL A 240 -8.16 12.05 -4.93
CA VAL A 240 -8.57 11.37 -6.18
C VAL A 240 -8.38 9.84 -6.09
N HIS A 241 -7.68 9.34 -5.07
CA HIS A 241 -7.28 7.93 -4.95
C HIS A 241 -7.50 7.33 -3.55
N GLY A 242 -8.38 7.91 -2.73
CA GLY A 242 -8.69 7.43 -1.37
C GLY A 242 -9.04 8.56 -0.39
N PRO A 243 -9.27 8.24 0.89
CA PRO A 243 -9.69 9.21 1.90
C PRO A 243 -8.75 10.41 2.01
N ARG A 244 -9.31 11.62 2.04
CA ARG A 244 -8.57 12.86 2.32
C ARG A 244 -8.29 13.04 3.81
N THR A 245 -9.17 12.52 4.66
CA THR A 245 -9.01 12.57 6.11
C THR A 245 -8.67 11.19 6.64
N LEU A 246 -7.57 11.10 7.37
CA LEU A 246 -7.14 9.89 8.07
C LEU A 246 -6.95 10.21 9.55
N ASP A 247 -7.80 9.64 10.39
CA ASP A 247 -7.63 9.65 11.85
C ASP A 247 -7.15 8.28 12.30
N VAL A 248 -6.03 8.26 13.02
CA VAL A 248 -5.43 7.04 13.56
C VAL A 248 -5.64 7.03 15.07
N VAL A 249 -6.34 6.03 15.57
CA VAL A 249 -6.58 5.84 17.01
C VAL A 249 -5.64 4.73 17.49
N ILE A 250 -4.57 5.12 18.18
CA ILE A 250 -3.62 4.18 18.76
C ILE A 250 -4.14 3.76 20.14
N VAL A 251 -4.42 2.47 20.30
CA VAL A 251 -4.98 1.91 21.54
C VAL A 251 -3.96 1.05 22.28
N ASP A 252 -3.77 1.37 23.56
CA ASP A 252 -3.03 0.54 24.52
C ASP A 252 -4.04 -0.19 25.42
N THR A 253 -3.93 -1.51 25.48
CA THR A 253 -4.84 -2.42 26.20
C THR A 253 -4.25 -2.90 27.51
#